data_AF-A0AA97A3D9-F1
#
_entry.id   AF-A0AA97A3D9-F1
#
_cell.length_a   1.000
_cell.length_b   1.000
_cell.length_c   1.000
_cell.angle_alpha   90.00
_cell.angle_beta   90.00
_cell.angle_gamma   90.00
#
_symmetry.space_group_name_H-M   'P 1'
#
loop_
_entity.id
_entity.type
_entity.pdbx_description
1 polymer ?
#
loop_
_entity_poly.entity_id
_entity_poly.type
_entity_poly.pdbx_seq_one_letter_code
_entity_poly.pdbx_strand_id
1 'polypeptide(L)'
;MNKSLIWELVKINILYSNPQLLASVKKKQNKNKDGRFSAYRSILIQQGFLILMMAILYSVFFLGIDYKRSTGFFSLQLAQFAILATVYGFTGFFSVFYDSKDTKLYLPLPLKASEVFIAKFLSAQGMVLPFLIPCLSLLIITYWQIGGPAFALFALPSFILLWFLVNLLNMIFMHFIGEILTKSPHKTTISTILLTGSSLVSMGALMFLQSQQTVSLQSDGFVQFPELPLFVGFHYIISQPISLGTVINLILPIFFMLGLVHFAFKTVIPNYFQQVLAIDTASSKRKVGKPRKLPQNLNQALIKHHLSTLNDSNLMVQTFLQSLVLGVALLPSISKITEGGRLGVLSWEYFGIALLAGCLLGSMFAGATTFIGTAMSLEKENYHFIRTLPINFKQFTIQKFWVIAAVQFLVPTLLYLMLALFVMKVNMVLALFFGLGILVSALLTGQIYYWRDQRLLMLNWQNSNQLFGRGAGQWLIAGSILLTMIFGFILLVISSVMTTIIGPTLVSSGLATLILVLSGLLQFFLYKSYWQKL
;
A
#
# COMPACT_ATOMS: atom_id res chain seq x y z
N MET A 1 28.76 -16.58 -17.89
CA MET A 1 28.26 -15.69 -16.81
C MET A 1 28.84 -16.15 -15.50
N ASN A 2 29.42 -15.26 -14.71
CA ASN A 2 29.97 -15.62 -13.41
C ASN A 2 28.86 -15.61 -12.34
N LYS A 3 28.43 -16.80 -11.88
CA LYS A 3 27.34 -16.94 -10.89
C LYS A 3 27.64 -16.25 -9.56
N SER A 4 28.90 -16.25 -9.13
CA SER A 4 29.33 -15.59 -7.88
C SER A 4 29.19 -14.07 -7.98
N LEU A 5 29.63 -13.51 -9.11
CA LEU A 5 29.52 -12.08 -9.40
C LEU A 5 28.04 -11.61 -9.43
N ILE A 6 27.17 -12.37 -10.10
CA ILE A 6 25.73 -12.07 -10.15
C ILE A 6 25.14 -12.08 -8.74
N TRP A 7 25.52 -13.07 -7.91
CA TRP A 7 25.04 -13.14 -6.55
C TRP A 7 25.49 -11.95 -5.69
N GLU A 8 26.75 -11.50 -5.80
CA GLU A 8 27.20 -10.28 -5.12
C GLU A 8 26.43 -9.04 -5.58
N LEU A 9 26.17 -8.92 -6.88
CA LEU A 9 25.32 -7.85 -7.41
C LEU A 9 23.89 -7.94 -6.86
N VAL A 10 23.30 -9.14 -6.76
CA VAL A 10 21.96 -9.34 -6.16
C VAL A 10 21.93 -8.87 -4.71
N LYS A 11 22.97 -9.18 -3.91
CA LYS A 11 23.05 -8.73 -2.51
C LYS A 11 23.04 -7.21 -2.38
N ILE A 12 23.64 -6.49 -3.33
CA ILE A 12 23.64 -5.02 -3.35
C ILE A 12 22.28 -4.50 -3.82
N ASN A 13 21.77 -5.03 -4.93
CA ASN A 13 20.54 -4.57 -5.58
C ASN A 13 19.29 -4.85 -4.74
N ILE A 14 19.26 -5.94 -3.97
CA ILE A 14 18.11 -6.29 -3.11
C ILE A 14 17.93 -5.30 -1.96
N LEU A 15 18.98 -4.56 -1.59
CA LEU A 15 18.86 -3.45 -0.65
C LEU A 15 17.93 -2.35 -1.19
N TYR A 16 17.90 -2.16 -2.50
CA TYR A 16 17.09 -1.14 -3.17
C TYR A 16 15.74 -1.67 -3.68
N SER A 17 15.50 -2.99 -3.64
CA SER A 17 14.23 -3.56 -4.11
C SER A 17 13.06 -3.29 -3.19
N ASN A 18 13.32 -3.05 -1.91
CA ASN A 18 12.33 -2.56 -0.98
C ASN A 18 12.90 -1.42 -0.11
N PRO A 19 12.72 -0.15 -0.54
CA PRO A 19 13.23 1.02 0.18
C PRO A 19 12.72 1.15 1.63
N GLN A 20 11.52 0.62 1.92
CA GLN A 20 10.94 0.62 3.27
C GLN A 20 11.67 -0.36 4.19
N LEU A 21 11.93 -1.58 3.72
CA LEU A 21 12.69 -2.58 4.48
C LEU A 21 14.14 -2.13 4.72
N LEU A 22 14.78 -1.50 3.72
CA LEU A 22 16.15 -1.01 3.84
C LEU A 22 16.34 -0.04 5.01
N ALA A 23 15.41 0.89 5.21
CA ALA A 23 15.47 1.84 6.33
C ALA A 23 15.46 1.12 7.69
N SER A 24 14.61 0.10 7.83
CA SER A 24 14.51 -0.70 9.05
C SER A 24 15.79 -1.49 9.34
N VAL A 25 16.44 -1.99 8.28
CA VAL A 25 17.66 -2.78 8.34
C VAL A 25 18.87 -1.91 8.67
N LYS A 26 19.00 -0.73 8.05
CA LYS A 26 20.04 0.26 8.40
C LYS A 26 19.97 0.67 9.87
N LYS A 27 18.77 0.77 10.45
CA LYS A 27 18.58 1.05 11.87
C LYS A 27 19.07 -0.09 12.77
N LYS A 28 18.78 -1.35 12.41
CA LYS A 28 19.32 -2.52 13.13
C LYS A 28 20.84 -2.57 13.06
N GLN A 29 21.41 -2.24 11.91
CA GLN A 29 22.86 -2.13 11.71
C GLN A 29 23.47 -1.04 12.60
N ASN A 30 22.86 0.15 12.66
CA ASN A 30 23.35 1.25 13.50
C ASN A 30 23.28 0.95 15.00
N LYS A 31 22.38 0.04 15.43
CA LYS A 31 22.27 -0.42 16.82
C LYS A 31 23.25 -1.55 17.15
N ASN A 32 23.60 -2.39 16.17
CA ASN A 32 24.56 -3.49 16.32
C ASN A 32 25.79 -3.21 15.44
N LYS A 33 26.60 -2.21 15.82
CA LYS A 33 27.79 -1.80 15.05
C LYS A 33 28.88 -2.89 15.01
N ASP A 34 28.94 -3.75 16.03
CA ASP A 34 30.00 -4.77 16.21
C ASP A 34 29.56 -6.20 15.84
N GLY A 35 28.34 -6.39 15.34
CA GLY A 35 27.82 -7.70 14.92
C GLY A 35 28.07 -8.00 13.44
N ARG A 36 28.17 -9.29 13.08
CA ARG A 36 28.12 -9.79 11.67
C ARG A 36 26.73 -9.59 11.05
N PHE A 37 26.20 -8.38 11.07
CA PHE A 37 24.87 -8.06 10.56
C PHE A 37 24.95 -7.83 9.04
N SER A 38 24.43 -8.79 8.27
CA SER A 38 24.29 -8.66 6.82
C SER A 38 22.92 -8.05 6.48
N ALA A 39 22.94 -6.80 6.01
CA ALA A 39 21.73 -6.08 5.64
C ALA A 39 20.88 -6.84 4.60
N TYR A 40 21.53 -7.42 3.58
CA TYR A 40 20.85 -8.18 2.53
C TYR A 40 20.12 -9.41 3.08
N ARG A 41 20.71 -10.12 4.06
CA ARG A 41 20.12 -11.33 4.67
C ARG A 41 18.88 -10.97 5.48
N SER A 42 18.90 -9.84 6.19
CA SER A 42 17.71 -9.37 6.91
C SER A 42 16.56 -9.05 5.96
N ILE A 43 16.84 -8.45 4.78
CA ILE A 43 15.81 -8.18 3.77
C ILE A 43 15.27 -9.48 3.19
N LEU A 44 16.15 -10.43 2.83
CA LEU A 44 15.75 -11.74 2.32
C LEU A 44 14.87 -12.51 3.30
N ILE A 45 15.22 -12.53 4.59
CA ILE A 45 14.43 -13.21 5.62
C ILE A 45 13.06 -12.55 5.76
N GLN A 46 12.99 -11.20 5.75
CA GLN A 46 11.71 -10.48 5.82
C GLN A 46 10.83 -10.74 4.60
N GLN A 47 11.41 -10.73 3.39
CA GLN A 47 10.70 -11.05 2.15
C GLN A 47 10.22 -12.51 2.14
N GLY A 48 11.09 -13.46 2.54
CA GLY A 48 10.75 -14.87 2.65
C GLY A 48 9.63 -15.12 3.67
N PHE A 49 9.67 -14.44 4.82
CA PHE A 49 8.60 -14.49 5.81
C PHE A 49 7.28 -13.95 5.25
N LEU A 50 7.31 -12.83 4.51
CA LEU A 50 6.12 -12.27 3.88
C LEU A 50 5.53 -13.22 2.83
N ILE A 51 6.37 -13.83 2.00
CA ILE A 51 5.95 -14.85 1.01
C ILE A 51 5.29 -16.03 1.74
N LEU A 52 5.92 -16.55 2.79
CA LEU A 52 5.37 -17.66 3.58
C LEU A 52 4.02 -17.29 4.22
N MET A 53 3.92 -16.10 4.82
CA MET A 53 2.70 -15.62 5.46
C MET A 53 1.56 -15.46 4.44
N MET A 54 1.83 -14.88 3.26
CA MET A 54 0.86 -14.76 2.18
C MET A 54 0.40 -16.12 1.67
N ALA A 55 1.33 -17.07 1.50
CA ALA A 55 0.99 -18.43 1.09
C ALA A 55 0.03 -19.11 2.08
N ILE A 56 0.35 -19.07 3.39
CA ILE A 56 -0.48 -19.67 4.44
C ILE A 56 -1.85 -18.99 4.50
N LEU A 57 -1.89 -17.66 4.55
CA LEU A 57 -3.11 -16.88 4.69
C LEU A 57 -4.08 -17.18 3.54
N TYR A 58 -3.61 -17.10 2.29
CA TYR A 58 -4.48 -17.32 1.14
C TYR A 58 -4.84 -18.79 0.93
N SER A 59 -3.99 -19.74 1.33
CA SER A 59 -4.39 -21.15 1.36
C SER A 59 -5.64 -21.37 2.22
N VAL A 60 -5.71 -20.75 3.41
CA VAL A 60 -6.91 -20.84 4.27
C VAL A 60 -8.13 -20.23 3.60
N PHE A 61 -8.00 -19.06 2.95
CA PHE A 61 -9.11 -18.41 2.25
C PHE A 61 -9.67 -19.23 1.08
N PHE A 62 -8.82 -20.02 0.41
CA PHE A 62 -9.22 -20.79 -0.77
C PHE A 62 -9.81 -22.17 -0.44
N LEU A 63 -9.51 -22.75 0.73
CA LEU A 63 -10.00 -24.10 1.08
C LEU A 63 -11.54 -24.21 1.12
N GLY A 64 -12.26 -23.11 1.36
CA GLY A 64 -13.73 -23.09 1.44
C GLY A 64 -14.47 -22.98 0.10
N ILE A 65 -13.77 -23.09 -1.04
CA ILE A 65 -14.33 -22.86 -2.38
C ILE A 65 -14.17 -24.12 -3.24
N ASP A 66 -15.22 -24.50 -3.98
CA ASP A 66 -15.21 -25.59 -4.95
C ASP A 66 -14.76 -25.05 -6.32
N TYR A 67 -13.44 -25.08 -6.56
CA TYR A 67 -12.83 -24.68 -7.83
C TYR A 67 -12.94 -25.76 -8.91
N LYS A 68 -13.33 -26.99 -8.57
CA LYS A 68 -13.63 -28.01 -9.56
C LYS A 68 -14.85 -27.61 -10.38
N ARG A 69 -15.87 -27.04 -9.73
CA ARG A 69 -17.09 -26.54 -10.38
C ARG A 69 -17.02 -25.06 -10.77
N SER A 70 -16.32 -24.24 -9.99
CA SER A 70 -16.26 -22.78 -10.18
C SER A 70 -15.11 -22.35 -11.10
N THR A 71 -15.10 -22.84 -12.35
CA THR A 71 -13.99 -22.62 -13.33
C THR A 71 -13.74 -21.14 -13.60
N GLY A 72 -14.79 -20.37 -13.82
CA GLY A 72 -14.68 -18.92 -14.05
C GLY A 72 -14.15 -18.18 -12.83
N PHE A 73 -14.56 -18.58 -11.62
CA PHE A 73 -14.08 -17.93 -10.40
C PHE A 73 -12.60 -18.19 -10.13
N PHE A 74 -12.12 -19.42 -10.40
CA PHE A 74 -10.69 -19.72 -10.42
C PHE A 74 -9.93 -18.80 -11.38
N SER A 75 -10.42 -18.67 -12.63
CA SER A 75 -9.75 -17.85 -13.66
C SER A 75 -9.68 -16.38 -13.25
N LEU A 76 -10.72 -15.88 -12.59
CA LEU A 76 -10.78 -14.53 -12.05
C LEU A 76 -9.75 -14.30 -10.95
N GLN A 77 -9.71 -15.15 -9.93
CA GLN A 77 -8.77 -14.97 -8.82
C GLN A 77 -7.32 -15.07 -9.29
N LEU A 78 -7.01 -16.01 -10.20
CA LEU A 78 -5.69 -16.15 -10.79
C LEU A 78 -5.29 -14.88 -11.55
N ALA A 79 -6.23 -14.29 -12.30
CA ALA A 79 -6.03 -13.02 -12.99
C ALA A 79 -5.79 -11.86 -12.02
N GLN A 80 -6.59 -11.74 -10.97
CA GLN A 80 -6.47 -10.67 -9.98
C GLN A 80 -5.11 -10.66 -9.29
N PHE A 81 -4.62 -11.82 -8.83
CA PHE A 81 -3.30 -11.90 -8.22
C PHE A 81 -2.17 -11.67 -9.22
N ALA A 82 -2.30 -12.12 -10.46
CA ALA A 82 -1.35 -11.80 -11.52
C ALA A 82 -1.30 -10.29 -11.82
N ILE A 83 -2.45 -9.62 -11.84
CA ILE A 83 -2.55 -8.16 -11.98
C ILE A 83 -1.88 -7.48 -10.77
N LEU A 84 -2.21 -7.87 -9.54
CA LEU A 84 -1.59 -7.33 -8.33
C LEU A 84 -0.07 -7.50 -8.32
N ALA A 85 0.42 -8.69 -8.69
CA ALA A 85 1.84 -8.98 -8.78
C ALA A 85 2.54 -8.18 -9.90
N THR A 86 1.83 -7.86 -10.98
CA THR A 86 2.33 -6.97 -12.03
C THR A 86 2.38 -5.53 -11.53
N VAL A 87 1.30 -5.05 -10.93
CA VAL A 87 1.17 -3.67 -10.45
C VAL A 87 2.17 -3.35 -9.33
N TYR A 88 2.30 -4.22 -8.32
CA TYR A 88 3.30 -4.06 -7.27
C TYR A 88 4.71 -4.44 -7.72
N GLY A 89 4.84 -5.47 -8.55
CA GLY A 89 6.12 -5.89 -9.12
C GLY A 89 6.78 -4.77 -9.92
N PHE A 90 6.00 -4.06 -10.71
CA PHE A 90 6.44 -2.88 -11.45
C PHE A 90 7.16 -1.86 -10.55
N THR A 91 6.64 -1.58 -9.34
CA THR A 91 7.28 -0.64 -8.41
C THR A 91 8.66 -1.12 -7.94
N GLY A 92 8.81 -2.43 -7.70
CA GLY A 92 10.09 -3.05 -7.37
C GLY A 92 11.08 -2.99 -8.53
N PHE A 93 10.62 -3.31 -9.74
CA PHE A 93 11.42 -3.18 -10.96
C PHE A 93 11.86 -1.73 -11.19
N PHE A 94 10.95 -0.77 -11.10
CA PHE A 94 11.26 0.64 -11.24
C PHE A 94 12.31 1.11 -10.23
N SER A 95 12.16 0.72 -8.96
CA SER A 95 13.10 1.07 -7.89
C SER A 95 14.51 0.53 -8.16
N VAL A 96 14.60 -0.75 -8.54
CA VAL A 96 15.89 -1.45 -8.77
C VAL A 96 16.53 -1.06 -10.09
N PHE A 97 15.78 -0.68 -11.11
CA PHE A 97 16.35 -0.36 -12.43
C PHE A 97 16.60 1.15 -12.62
N TYR A 98 15.75 2.03 -12.07
CA TYR A 98 15.83 3.48 -12.33
C TYR A 98 16.07 4.37 -11.10
N ASP A 99 15.67 3.97 -9.89
CA ASP A 99 15.90 4.79 -8.68
C ASP A 99 17.19 4.44 -7.94
N SER A 100 17.69 3.22 -8.11
CA SER A 100 18.99 2.84 -7.59
C SER A 100 20.09 3.60 -8.36
N LYS A 101 20.86 4.43 -7.65
CA LYS A 101 21.98 5.19 -8.23
C LYS A 101 23.25 4.34 -8.47
N ASP A 102 23.11 3.03 -8.42
CA ASP A 102 24.18 2.04 -8.46
C ASP A 102 24.64 1.72 -9.90
N THR A 103 23.75 1.83 -10.89
CA THR A 103 24.09 1.55 -12.30
C THR A 103 25.27 2.39 -12.79
N LYS A 104 25.40 3.64 -12.33
CA LYS A 104 26.56 4.50 -12.62
C LYS A 104 27.86 4.00 -11.99
N LEU A 105 27.78 3.41 -10.80
CA LEU A 105 28.93 2.83 -10.11
C LEU A 105 29.37 1.52 -10.76
N TYR A 106 28.51 0.87 -11.53
CA TYR A 106 28.81 -0.35 -12.28
C TYR A 106 29.49 -0.09 -13.63
N LEU A 107 29.25 1.06 -14.26
CA LEU A 107 29.84 1.42 -15.57
C LEU A 107 31.38 1.34 -15.65
N PRO A 108 32.16 1.80 -14.65
CA PRO A 108 33.61 1.71 -14.70
C PRO A 108 34.17 0.32 -14.34
N LEU A 109 33.31 -0.61 -13.88
CA LEU A 109 33.73 -1.96 -13.51
C LEU A 109 33.67 -2.91 -14.72
N PRO A 110 34.50 -3.97 -14.77
CA PRO A 110 34.51 -4.96 -15.86
C PRO A 110 33.32 -5.93 -15.75
N LEU A 111 32.09 -5.41 -15.74
CA LEU A 111 30.85 -6.16 -15.60
C LEU A 111 30.12 -6.25 -16.95
N LYS A 112 29.57 -7.42 -17.28
CA LYS A 112 28.72 -7.54 -18.48
C LYS A 112 27.34 -6.94 -18.22
N ALA A 113 26.80 -6.23 -19.20
CA ALA A 113 25.44 -5.64 -19.14
C ALA A 113 24.37 -6.68 -18.75
N SER A 114 24.45 -7.90 -19.29
CA SER A 114 23.54 -9.00 -18.97
C SER A 114 23.64 -9.48 -17.51
N GLU A 115 24.82 -9.42 -16.89
CA GLU A 115 25.02 -9.87 -15.50
C GLU A 115 24.39 -8.89 -14.52
N VAL A 116 24.54 -7.59 -14.77
CA VAL A 116 23.88 -6.53 -13.99
C VAL A 116 22.36 -6.60 -14.19
N PHE A 117 21.89 -6.82 -15.42
CA PHE A 117 20.47 -6.94 -15.72
C PHE A 117 19.82 -8.09 -14.95
N ILE A 118 20.43 -9.28 -14.98
CA ILE A 118 19.93 -10.47 -14.29
C ILE A 118 19.97 -10.27 -12.77
N ALA A 119 21.01 -9.64 -12.24
CA ALA A 119 21.06 -9.32 -10.82
C ALA A 119 19.89 -8.42 -10.40
N LYS A 120 19.62 -7.35 -11.16
CA LYS A 120 18.49 -6.44 -10.92
C LYS A 120 17.14 -7.14 -11.04
N PHE A 121 16.97 -7.99 -12.05
CA PHE A 121 15.77 -8.82 -12.24
C PHE A 121 15.49 -9.71 -11.02
N LEU A 122 16.52 -10.40 -10.52
CA LEU A 122 16.40 -11.29 -9.36
C LEU A 122 16.13 -10.49 -8.07
N SER A 123 16.76 -9.33 -7.89
CA SER A 123 16.53 -8.47 -6.72
C SER A 123 15.10 -7.92 -6.65
N ALA A 124 14.46 -7.67 -7.79
CA ALA A 124 13.08 -7.17 -7.85
C ALA A 124 12.02 -8.20 -7.39
N GLN A 125 12.36 -9.49 -7.35
CA GLN A 125 11.41 -10.57 -6.99
C GLN A 125 10.82 -10.42 -5.60
N GLY A 126 11.52 -9.75 -4.69
CA GLY A 126 11.03 -9.46 -3.35
C GLY A 126 9.72 -8.66 -3.30
N MET A 127 9.36 -7.95 -4.38
CA MET A 127 8.09 -7.22 -4.52
C MET A 127 7.07 -7.94 -5.40
N VAL A 128 7.50 -8.88 -6.25
CA VAL A 128 6.62 -9.66 -7.14
C VAL A 128 6.04 -10.87 -6.40
N LEU A 129 6.91 -11.68 -5.79
CA LEU A 129 6.56 -12.98 -5.21
C LEU A 129 5.52 -12.91 -4.09
N PRO A 130 5.54 -11.92 -3.16
CA PRO A 130 4.51 -11.84 -2.11
C PRO A 130 3.07 -11.77 -2.64
N PHE A 131 2.87 -11.15 -3.80
CA PHE A 131 1.55 -11.00 -4.41
C PHE A 131 1.24 -12.10 -5.42
N LEU A 132 2.26 -12.79 -5.93
CA LEU A 132 2.08 -13.90 -6.86
C LEU A 132 1.89 -15.24 -6.13
N ILE A 133 2.50 -15.43 -4.96
CA ILE A 133 2.43 -16.70 -4.22
C ILE A 133 1.00 -17.19 -3.90
N PRO A 134 -0.02 -16.33 -3.71
CA PRO A 134 -1.41 -16.81 -3.61
C PRO A 134 -1.86 -17.60 -4.84
N CYS A 135 -1.35 -17.30 -6.05
CA CYS A 135 -1.62 -18.12 -7.23
C CYS A 135 -1.11 -19.55 -7.08
N LEU A 136 0.04 -19.76 -6.43
CA LEU A 136 0.56 -21.10 -6.17
C LEU A 136 -0.38 -21.86 -5.23
N SER A 137 -0.83 -21.21 -4.15
CA SER A 137 -1.82 -21.79 -3.23
C SER A 137 -3.12 -22.16 -3.96
N LEU A 138 -3.63 -21.26 -4.80
CA LEU A 138 -4.84 -21.47 -5.60
C LEU A 138 -4.70 -22.64 -6.57
N LEU A 139 -3.57 -22.73 -7.29
CA LEU A 139 -3.28 -23.81 -8.23
C LEU A 139 -3.17 -25.16 -7.51
N ILE A 140 -2.47 -25.22 -6.37
CA ILE A 140 -2.34 -26.44 -5.55
C ILE A 140 -3.72 -26.94 -5.13
N ILE A 141 -4.56 -26.07 -4.56
CA ILE A 141 -5.88 -26.43 -4.06
C ILE A 141 -6.79 -26.87 -5.20
N THR A 142 -6.80 -26.13 -6.31
CA THR A 142 -7.64 -26.46 -7.48
C THR A 142 -7.24 -27.79 -8.09
N TYR A 143 -5.95 -28.04 -8.29
CA TYR A 143 -5.48 -29.27 -8.93
C TYR A 143 -5.71 -30.50 -8.02
N TRP A 144 -5.56 -30.31 -6.70
CA TRP A 144 -5.97 -31.33 -5.74
C TRP A 144 -7.47 -31.63 -5.86
N GLN A 145 -8.34 -30.62 -5.86
CA GLN A 145 -9.79 -30.83 -5.97
C GLN A 145 -10.21 -31.56 -7.26
N ILE A 146 -9.53 -31.31 -8.38
CA ILE A 146 -9.87 -31.94 -9.67
C ILE A 146 -9.43 -33.41 -9.72
N GLY A 147 -8.16 -33.71 -9.40
CA GLY A 147 -7.52 -35.00 -9.68
C GLY A 147 -6.88 -35.70 -8.48
N GLY A 148 -6.99 -35.15 -7.27
CA GLY A 148 -6.39 -35.71 -6.05
C GLY A 148 -4.95 -35.21 -5.78
N PRO A 149 -4.30 -35.71 -4.71
CA PRO A 149 -3.01 -35.18 -4.23
C PRO A 149 -1.87 -35.22 -5.27
N ALA A 150 -1.84 -36.21 -6.15
CA ALA A 150 -0.82 -36.32 -7.20
C ALA A 150 -0.86 -35.14 -8.19
N PHE A 151 -2.04 -34.62 -8.46
CA PHE A 151 -2.23 -33.53 -9.41
C PHE A 151 -1.75 -32.18 -8.88
N ALA A 152 -1.67 -32.01 -7.55
CA ALA A 152 -1.12 -30.81 -6.93
C ALA A 152 0.33 -30.52 -7.35
N LEU A 153 1.11 -31.54 -7.74
CA LEU A 153 2.48 -31.37 -8.22
C LEU A 153 2.55 -30.57 -9.54
N PHE A 154 1.53 -30.65 -10.39
CA PHE A 154 1.46 -29.88 -11.65
C PHE A 154 1.22 -28.38 -11.43
N ALA A 155 0.89 -27.97 -10.20
CA ALA A 155 0.77 -26.57 -9.83
C ALA A 155 2.11 -25.82 -9.98
N LEU A 156 3.24 -26.49 -9.74
CA LEU A 156 4.57 -25.87 -9.83
C LEU A 156 4.93 -25.44 -11.27
N PRO A 157 4.87 -26.31 -12.30
CA PRO A 157 5.06 -25.88 -13.69
C PRO A 157 4.12 -24.75 -14.11
N SER A 158 2.85 -24.84 -13.72
CA SER A 158 1.82 -23.83 -14.00
C SER A 158 2.18 -22.48 -13.36
N PHE A 159 2.63 -22.51 -12.11
CA PHE A 159 3.09 -21.33 -11.39
C PHE A 159 4.35 -20.71 -11.99
N ILE A 160 5.32 -21.53 -12.44
CA ILE A 160 6.54 -21.05 -13.10
C ILE A 160 6.18 -20.31 -14.40
N LEU A 161 5.24 -20.85 -15.17
CA LEU A 161 4.75 -20.21 -16.40
C LEU A 161 4.09 -18.85 -16.09
N LEU A 162 3.22 -18.80 -15.07
CA LEU A 162 2.58 -17.56 -14.64
C LEU A 162 3.61 -16.53 -14.09
N TRP A 163 4.57 -16.99 -13.31
CA TRP A 163 5.67 -16.18 -12.79
C TRP A 163 6.49 -15.56 -13.92
N PHE A 164 6.76 -16.33 -14.97
CA PHE A 164 7.48 -15.85 -16.14
C PHE A 164 6.66 -14.78 -16.89
N LEU A 165 5.37 -15.02 -17.13
CA LEU A 165 4.46 -14.05 -17.76
C LEU A 165 4.45 -12.71 -17.03
N VAL A 166 4.22 -12.73 -15.71
CA VAL A 166 4.14 -11.52 -14.88
C VAL A 166 5.46 -10.74 -14.90
N ASN A 167 6.59 -11.44 -14.88
CA ASN A 167 7.90 -10.80 -14.95
C ASN A 167 8.20 -10.18 -16.32
N LEU A 168 7.77 -10.82 -17.41
CA LEU A 168 7.88 -10.24 -18.76
C LEU A 168 7.05 -8.97 -18.89
N LEU A 169 5.80 -8.98 -18.40
CA LEU A 169 4.95 -7.79 -18.39
C LEU A 169 5.59 -6.66 -17.60
N ASN A 170 6.13 -6.95 -16.41
CA ASN A 170 6.86 -5.97 -15.59
C ASN A 170 8.07 -5.38 -16.31
N MET A 171 8.88 -6.20 -17.00
CA MET A 171 10.02 -5.73 -17.78
C MET A 171 9.61 -4.81 -18.92
N ILE A 172 8.52 -5.11 -19.61
CA ILE A 172 8.01 -4.33 -20.74
C ILE A 172 7.44 -2.99 -20.25
N PHE A 173 6.63 -3.00 -19.19
CA PHE A 173 6.15 -1.77 -18.57
C PHE A 173 7.29 -0.89 -18.09
N MET A 174 8.32 -1.49 -17.47
CA MET A 174 9.52 -0.80 -17.03
C MET A 174 10.22 -0.10 -18.21
N HIS A 175 10.37 -0.79 -19.34
CA HIS A 175 10.96 -0.20 -20.55
C HIS A 175 10.18 0.99 -21.11
N PHE A 176 8.84 0.88 -21.24
CA PHE A 176 8.01 1.96 -21.77
C PHE A 176 8.07 3.21 -20.88
N ILE A 177 8.01 3.01 -19.56
CA ILE A 177 8.16 4.12 -18.60
C ILE A 177 9.56 4.72 -18.68
N GLY A 178 10.59 3.88 -18.83
CA GLY A 178 11.96 4.33 -19.09
C GLY A 178 12.05 5.24 -20.30
N GLU A 179 11.42 4.87 -21.40
CA GLU A 179 11.41 5.66 -22.62
C GLU A 179 10.71 7.03 -22.42
N ILE A 180 9.57 7.06 -21.73
CA ILE A 180 8.88 8.31 -21.37
C ILE A 180 9.80 9.19 -20.51
N LEU A 181 10.53 8.60 -19.56
CA LEU A 181 11.43 9.30 -18.66
C LEU A 181 12.68 9.86 -19.37
N THR A 182 13.19 9.21 -20.43
CA THR A 182 14.30 9.77 -21.21
C THR A 182 13.94 11.11 -21.87
N LYS A 183 12.64 11.32 -22.17
CA LYS A 183 12.12 12.51 -22.86
C LYS A 183 11.54 13.57 -21.92
N SER A 184 11.39 13.27 -20.62
CA SER A 184 10.70 14.12 -19.65
C SER A 184 11.60 14.54 -18.47
N PRO A 185 11.64 15.83 -18.11
CA PRO A 185 12.36 16.29 -16.91
C PRO A 185 11.59 15.98 -15.60
N HIS A 186 10.36 15.46 -15.68
CA HIS A 186 9.45 15.29 -14.54
C HIS A 186 9.46 13.85 -13.97
N LYS A 187 10.65 13.26 -13.77
CA LYS A 187 10.80 11.89 -13.23
C LYS A 187 9.94 11.65 -11.99
N THR A 188 9.96 12.59 -11.05
CA THR A 188 9.21 12.49 -9.80
C THR A 188 7.71 12.47 -10.04
N THR A 189 7.18 13.33 -10.92
CA THR A 189 5.75 13.39 -11.24
C THR A 189 5.27 12.11 -11.93
N ILE A 190 6.04 11.59 -12.88
CA ILE A 190 5.71 10.34 -13.58
C ILE A 190 5.71 9.17 -12.59
N SER A 191 6.74 9.07 -11.74
CA SER A 191 6.80 8.09 -10.66
C SER A 191 5.60 8.23 -9.71
N THR A 192 5.18 9.47 -9.39
CA THR A 192 3.98 9.74 -8.55
C THR A 192 2.72 9.21 -9.20
N ILE A 193 2.44 9.62 -10.44
CA ILE A 193 1.22 9.24 -11.16
C ILE A 193 1.13 7.73 -11.24
N LEU A 194 2.26 7.09 -11.50
CA LEU A 194 2.37 5.65 -11.64
C LEU A 194 2.17 4.92 -10.31
N LEU A 195 2.80 5.38 -9.22
CA LEU A 195 2.60 4.84 -7.87
C LEU A 195 1.15 5.02 -7.38
N THR A 196 0.58 6.21 -7.60
CA THR A 196 -0.81 6.49 -7.28
C THR A 196 -1.74 5.61 -8.09
N GLY A 197 -1.57 5.58 -9.42
CA GLY A 197 -2.37 4.75 -10.32
C GLY A 197 -2.29 3.26 -9.99
N SER A 198 -1.08 2.76 -9.73
CA SER A 198 -0.85 1.37 -9.30
C SER A 198 -1.55 1.07 -7.98
N SER A 199 -1.47 1.98 -7.00
CA SER A 199 -2.13 1.78 -5.71
C SER A 199 -3.65 1.77 -5.83
N LEU A 200 -4.23 2.61 -6.71
CA LEU A 200 -5.67 2.65 -6.96
C LEU A 200 -6.16 1.37 -7.67
N VAL A 201 -5.41 0.90 -8.67
CA VAL A 201 -5.71 -0.37 -9.36
C VAL A 201 -5.65 -1.53 -8.36
N SER A 202 -4.61 -1.58 -7.52
CA SER A 202 -4.49 -2.60 -6.48
C SER A 202 -5.62 -2.52 -5.45
N MET A 203 -6.02 -1.31 -5.06
CA MET A 203 -7.14 -1.11 -4.14
C MET A 203 -8.44 -1.62 -4.75
N GLY A 204 -8.74 -1.28 -6.01
CA GLY A 204 -9.90 -1.79 -6.72
C GLY A 204 -9.89 -3.31 -6.88
N ALA A 205 -8.73 -3.90 -7.19
CA ALA A 205 -8.58 -5.35 -7.29
C ALA A 205 -8.83 -6.06 -5.94
N LEU A 206 -8.35 -5.50 -4.82
CA LEU A 206 -8.59 -6.02 -3.48
C LEU A 206 -10.07 -5.91 -3.07
N MET A 207 -10.73 -4.79 -3.37
CA MET A 207 -12.17 -4.64 -3.14
C MET A 207 -12.97 -5.70 -3.88
N PHE A 208 -12.63 -5.89 -5.16
CA PHE A 208 -13.30 -6.89 -5.99
C PHE A 208 -13.10 -8.28 -5.39
N LEU A 209 -11.87 -8.63 -5.00
CA LEU A 209 -11.57 -9.90 -4.33
C LEU A 209 -12.42 -10.11 -3.07
N GLN A 210 -12.48 -9.11 -2.19
CA GLN A 210 -13.27 -9.20 -0.96
C GLN A 210 -14.78 -9.35 -1.23
N SER A 211 -15.30 -8.64 -2.22
CA SER A 211 -16.71 -8.76 -2.63
C SER A 211 -17.05 -10.20 -3.03
N GLN A 212 -16.17 -10.84 -3.80
CA GLN A 212 -16.37 -12.21 -4.26
C GLN A 212 -16.20 -13.24 -3.15
N GLN A 213 -15.22 -13.07 -2.26
CA GLN A 213 -15.06 -13.94 -1.09
C GLN A 213 -16.31 -13.94 -0.20
N THR A 214 -17.01 -12.81 -0.13
CA THR A 214 -18.26 -12.72 0.63
C THR A 214 -19.38 -13.49 -0.08
N VAL A 215 -19.38 -13.55 -1.42
CA VAL A 215 -20.35 -14.37 -2.18
C VAL A 215 -20.06 -15.85 -1.96
N SER A 216 -18.80 -16.29 -2.02
CA SER A 216 -18.44 -17.71 -1.90
C SER A 216 -18.83 -18.33 -0.56
N LEU A 217 -18.76 -17.55 0.52
CA LEU A 217 -19.18 -17.99 1.87
C LEU A 217 -20.70 -18.22 1.99
N GLN A 218 -21.50 -17.63 1.10
CA GLN A 218 -22.97 -17.72 1.14
C GLN A 218 -23.52 -18.80 0.19
N SER A 219 -22.70 -19.29 -0.73
CA SER A 219 -23.10 -20.18 -1.83
C SER A 219 -22.52 -21.59 -1.71
N ASP A 220 -22.25 -22.05 -0.49
CA ASP A 220 -21.64 -23.36 -0.18
C ASP A 220 -20.41 -23.66 -1.05
N GLY A 221 -19.61 -22.63 -1.35
CA GLY A 221 -18.36 -22.74 -2.10
C GLY A 221 -18.50 -22.73 -3.63
N PHE A 222 -19.71 -22.66 -4.21
CA PHE A 222 -19.88 -22.51 -5.66
C PHE A 222 -20.05 -21.04 -6.05
N VAL A 223 -19.23 -20.53 -6.98
CA VAL A 223 -19.35 -19.15 -7.46
C VAL A 223 -19.36 -19.14 -8.99
N GLN A 224 -20.49 -18.71 -9.55
CA GLN A 224 -20.61 -18.52 -10.99
C GLN A 224 -19.97 -17.19 -11.40
N PHE A 225 -18.99 -17.26 -12.31
CA PHE A 225 -18.35 -16.09 -12.90
C PHE A 225 -18.00 -16.39 -14.37
N PRO A 226 -17.97 -15.39 -15.27
CA PRO A 226 -17.50 -15.58 -16.64
C PRO A 226 -16.05 -16.08 -16.68
N GLU A 227 -15.76 -17.01 -17.58
CA GLU A 227 -14.41 -17.52 -17.75
C GLU A 227 -13.53 -16.47 -18.40
N LEU A 228 -12.40 -16.14 -17.77
CA LEU A 228 -11.42 -15.22 -18.32
C LEU A 228 -10.47 -15.98 -19.25
N PRO A 229 -10.38 -15.59 -20.53
CA PRO A 229 -9.36 -16.12 -21.44
C PRO A 229 -7.96 -15.95 -20.87
N LEU A 230 -7.01 -16.79 -21.30
CA LEU A 230 -5.65 -16.92 -20.74
C LEU A 230 -5.59 -17.59 -19.35
N PHE A 231 -6.40 -17.15 -18.40
CA PHE A 231 -6.34 -17.66 -17.03
C PHE A 231 -7.15 -18.95 -16.82
N VAL A 232 -8.26 -19.12 -17.54
CA VAL A 232 -9.02 -20.38 -17.53
C VAL A 232 -8.21 -21.55 -18.10
N GLY A 233 -7.25 -21.27 -18.99
CA GLY A 233 -6.36 -22.28 -19.57
C GLY A 233 -5.60 -23.08 -18.50
N PHE A 234 -5.23 -22.45 -17.39
CA PHE A 234 -4.58 -23.14 -16.27
C PHE A 234 -5.49 -24.18 -15.60
N HIS A 235 -6.80 -23.98 -15.58
CA HIS A 235 -7.76 -24.98 -15.11
C HIS A 235 -7.88 -26.12 -16.11
N TYR A 236 -8.03 -25.78 -17.40
CA TYR A 236 -8.28 -26.73 -18.47
C TYR A 236 -7.12 -27.70 -18.75
N ILE A 237 -5.87 -27.32 -18.46
CA ILE A 237 -4.72 -28.24 -18.51
C ILE A 237 -4.99 -29.53 -17.73
N ILE A 238 -5.68 -29.40 -16.59
CA ILE A 238 -5.90 -30.50 -15.65
C ILE A 238 -7.29 -31.11 -15.84
N SER A 239 -8.32 -30.28 -16.04
CA SER A 239 -9.69 -30.77 -16.17
C SER A 239 -9.97 -31.37 -17.55
N GLN A 240 -9.39 -30.83 -18.63
CA GLN A 240 -9.64 -31.25 -20.01
C GLN A 240 -8.39 -31.09 -20.90
N PRO A 241 -7.32 -31.87 -20.68
CA PRO A 241 -6.01 -31.66 -21.32
C PRO A 241 -6.02 -31.66 -22.86
N ILE A 242 -6.95 -32.39 -23.49
CA ILE A 242 -7.00 -32.60 -24.95
C ILE A 242 -8.09 -31.75 -25.64
N SER A 243 -8.77 -30.85 -24.92
CA SER A 243 -9.85 -30.06 -25.51
C SER A 243 -9.35 -28.89 -26.38
N LEU A 244 -10.15 -28.52 -27.38
CA LEU A 244 -9.90 -27.33 -28.21
C LEU A 244 -9.93 -26.04 -27.38
N GLY A 245 -10.69 -26.03 -26.28
CA GLY A 245 -10.69 -24.96 -25.29
C GLY A 245 -9.34 -24.79 -24.58
N THR A 246 -8.66 -25.89 -24.24
CA THR A 246 -7.31 -25.86 -23.66
C THR A 246 -6.28 -25.31 -24.64
N VAL A 247 -6.36 -25.76 -25.90
CA VAL A 247 -5.48 -25.28 -26.98
C VAL A 247 -5.59 -23.76 -27.12
N ILE A 248 -6.78 -23.22 -27.29
CA ILE A 248 -6.96 -21.77 -27.48
C ILE A 248 -6.55 -20.99 -26.23
N ASN A 249 -7.00 -21.41 -25.05
CA ASN A 249 -6.79 -20.64 -23.82
C ASN A 249 -5.38 -20.76 -23.23
N LEU A 250 -4.54 -21.68 -23.72
CA LEU A 250 -3.18 -21.87 -23.22
C LEU A 250 -2.10 -21.67 -24.29
N ILE A 251 -2.27 -22.21 -25.49
CA ILE A 251 -1.25 -22.13 -26.55
C ILE A 251 -1.16 -20.69 -27.08
N LEU A 252 -2.28 -19.97 -27.20
CA LEU A 252 -2.26 -18.57 -27.64
C LEU A 252 -1.51 -17.66 -26.65
N PRO A 253 -1.73 -17.73 -25.33
CA PRO A 253 -0.87 -17.05 -24.35
C PRO A 253 0.60 -17.46 -24.38
N ILE A 254 0.91 -18.73 -24.64
CA ILE A 254 2.30 -19.18 -24.78
C ILE A 254 2.96 -18.53 -25.99
N PHE A 255 2.27 -18.49 -27.12
CA PHE A 255 2.77 -17.80 -28.32
C PHE A 255 2.95 -16.30 -28.07
N PHE A 256 1.99 -15.67 -27.38
CA PHE A 256 2.10 -14.29 -26.95
C PHE A 256 3.32 -14.08 -26.03
N MET A 257 3.55 -14.96 -25.05
CA MET A 257 4.73 -14.93 -24.19
C MET A 257 6.02 -15.04 -24.99
N LEU A 258 6.11 -15.91 -25.99
CA LEU A 258 7.28 -16.01 -26.86
C LEU A 258 7.54 -14.68 -27.60
N GLY A 259 6.48 -14.01 -28.06
CA GLY A 259 6.56 -12.66 -28.62
C GLY A 259 7.11 -11.63 -27.62
N LEU A 260 6.61 -11.66 -26.36
CA LEU A 260 7.11 -10.79 -25.29
C LEU A 260 8.57 -11.08 -24.95
N VAL A 261 8.99 -12.34 -24.94
CA VAL A 261 10.40 -12.75 -24.76
C VAL A 261 11.25 -12.16 -25.88
N HIS A 262 10.84 -12.35 -27.13
CA HIS A 262 11.57 -11.82 -28.28
C HIS A 262 11.73 -10.29 -28.16
N PHE A 263 10.66 -9.57 -27.82
CA PHE A 263 10.70 -8.13 -27.61
C PHE A 263 11.60 -7.73 -26.43
N ALA A 264 11.55 -8.46 -25.31
CA ALA A 264 12.40 -8.19 -24.15
C ALA A 264 13.89 -8.32 -24.47
N PHE A 265 14.29 -9.39 -25.18
CA PHE A 265 15.68 -9.60 -25.57
C PHE A 265 16.15 -8.62 -26.65
N LYS A 266 15.30 -8.28 -27.62
CA LYS A 266 15.66 -7.40 -28.73
C LYS A 266 15.66 -5.92 -28.36
N THR A 267 14.74 -5.51 -27.48
CA THR A 267 14.47 -4.08 -27.23
C THR A 267 14.75 -3.66 -25.79
N VAL A 268 14.28 -4.43 -24.79
CA VAL A 268 14.33 -4.01 -23.38
C VAL A 268 15.76 -4.09 -22.82
N ILE A 269 16.39 -5.26 -22.94
CA ILE A 269 17.72 -5.52 -22.35
C ILE A 269 18.81 -4.62 -22.96
N PRO A 270 18.90 -4.43 -24.29
CA PRO A 270 19.95 -3.60 -24.89
C PRO A 270 19.81 -2.11 -24.57
N ASN A 271 18.58 -1.59 -24.53
CA ASN A 271 18.34 -0.16 -24.36
C ASN A 271 18.38 0.31 -22.89
N TYR A 272 18.29 -0.60 -21.94
CA TYR A 272 18.22 -0.29 -20.50
C TYR A 272 19.34 0.67 -20.03
N PHE A 273 20.60 0.38 -20.34
CA PHE A 273 21.73 1.20 -19.87
C PHE A 273 21.71 2.61 -20.46
N GLN A 274 21.37 2.72 -21.74
CA GLN A 274 21.24 4.02 -22.42
C GLN A 274 20.10 4.85 -21.82
N GLN A 275 18.97 4.22 -21.50
CA GLN A 275 17.85 4.88 -20.86
C GLN A 275 18.23 5.45 -19.49
N VAL A 276 18.90 4.66 -18.64
CA VAL A 276 19.33 5.14 -17.30
C VAL A 276 20.21 6.38 -17.41
N LEU A 277 21.18 6.37 -18.33
CA LEU A 277 22.06 7.50 -18.57
C LEU A 277 21.31 8.73 -19.08
N ALA A 278 20.38 8.54 -20.04
CA ALA A 278 19.58 9.61 -20.61
C ALA A 278 18.63 10.26 -19.58
N ILE A 279 17.98 9.46 -18.73
CA ILE A 279 17.06 9.96 -17.67
C ILE A 279 17.76 10.94 -16.74
N ASP A 280 18.99 10.63 -16.34
CA ASP A 280 19.76 11.52 -15.46
C ASP A 280 20.11 12.83 -16.15
N THR A 281 20.47 12.80 -17.44
CA THR A 281 20.70 14.04 -18.21
C THR A 281 19.43 14.87 -18.41
N ALA A 282 18.27 14.23 -18.64
CA ALA A 282 16.98 14.90 -18.81
C ALA A 282 16.51 15.57 -17.52
N SER A 283 16.71 14.93 -16.36
CA SER A 283 16.35 15.48 -15.05
C SER A 283 17.18 16.70 -14.64
N SER A 284 18.43 16.81 -15.14
CA SER A 284 19.31 17.96 -14.90
C SER A 284 18.92 19.21 -15.69
N LYS A 285 18.21 19.07 -16.82
CA LYS A 285 17.72 20.19 -17.66
C LYS A 285 16.50 20.93 -17.07
N ARG A 286 16.36 21.00 -15.75
CA ARG A 286 15.25 21.71 -15.09
C ARG A 286 15.35 23.21 -15.40
N LYS A 287 14.47 23.69 -16.29
CA LYS A 287 14.31 25.14 -16.56
C LYS A 287 14.10 25.89 -15.24
N VAL A 288 14.91 26.93 -15.03
CA VAL A 288 14.73 27.92 -13.96
C VAL A 288 13.30 28.46 -14.07
N GLY A 289 12.47 28.13 -13.08
CA GLY A 289 11.06 28.52 -13.07
C GLY A 289 10.91 30.04 -12.97
N LYS A 290 9.84 30.57 -13.58
CA LYS A 290 9.46 31.99 -13.49
C LYS A 290 9.50 32.48 -12.03
N PRO A 291 9.93 33.74 -11.77
CA PRO A 291 9.97 34.29 -10.42
C PRO A 291 8.58 34.21 -9.77
N ARG A 292 8.50 33.49 -8.65
CA ARG A 292 7.25 33.33 -7.90
C ARG A 292 6.90 34.66 -7.23
N LYS A 293 5.62 35.07 -7.33
CA LYS A 293 5.08 36.19 -6.54
C LYS A 293 5.38 35.98 -5.05
N LEU A 294 5.98 37.00 -4.44
CA LEU A 294 6.26 37.05 -3.00
C LEU A 294 4.92 37.05 -2.23
N PRO A 295 4.80 36.28 -1.14
CA PRO A 295 3.60 36.30 -0.30
C PRO A 295 3.41 37.67 0.35
N GLN A 296 2.15 38.09 0.53
CA GLN A 296 1.81 39.43 1.04
C GLN A 296 1.99 39.56 2.57
N ASN A 297 1.90 38.45 3.33
CA ASN A 297 2.07 38.47 4.78
C ASN A 297 2.77 37.20 5.32
N LEU A 298 3.27 37.28 6.55
CA LEU A 298 4.02 36.19 7.20
C LEU A 298 3.18 34.90 7.32
N ASN A 299 1.91 35.00 7.70
CA ASN A 299 1.04 33.83 7.85
C ASN A 299 0.82 33.09 6.53
N GLN A 300 0.58 33.81 5.42
CA GLN A 300 0.50 33.19 4.09
C GLN A 300 1.84 32.61 3.67
N ALA A 301 2.95 33.27 4.00
CA ALA A 301 4.29 32.73 3.73
C ALA A 301 4.53 31.41 4.47
N LEU A 302 4.17 31.33 5.76
CA LEU A 302 4.29 30.13 6.58
C LEU A 302 3.35 29.01 6.11
N ILE A 303 2.07 29.31 5.83
CA ILE A 303 1.13 28.31 5.28
C ILE A 303 1.67 27.76 3.96
N LYS A 304 2.11 28.63 3.04
CA LYS A 304 2.69 28.22 1.76
C LYS A 304 3.97 27.40 1.96
N HIS A 305 4.80 27.76 2.93
CA HIS A 305 5.99 27.00 3.31
C HIS A 305 5.61 25.60 3.79
N HIS A 306 4.72 25.48 4.79
CA HIS A 306 4.26 24.19 5.31
C HIS A 306 3.69 23.30 4.21
N LEU A 307 2.83 23.82 3.35
CA LEU A 307 2.29 23.08 2.20
C LEU A 307 3.38 22.65 1.22
N SER A 308 4.40 23.49 1.00
CA SER A 308 5.52 23.14 0.13
C SER A 308 6.37 21.98 0.67
N THR A 309 6.39 21.76 1.99
CA THR A 309 7.08 20.61 2.59
C THR A 309 6.39 19.26 2.30
N LEU A 310 5.13 19.28 1.84
CA LEU A 310 4.35 18.07 1.52
C LEU A 310 4.60 17.53 0.10
N ASN A 311 5.46 18.15 -0.70
CA ASN A 311 5.71 17.78 -2.11
C ASN A 311 6.46 16.44 -2.32
N ASP A 312 6.56 15.59 -1.30
CA ASP A 312 7.08 14.23 -1.46
C ASP A 312 5.95 13.30 -1.93
N SER A 313 6.06 12.87 -3.18
CA SER A 313 5.10 12.03 -3.88
C SER A 313 4.77 10.72 -3.17
N ASN A 314 5.79 10.04 -2.65
CA ASN A 314 5.61 8.77 -1.94
C ASN A 314 4.86 9.00 -0.62
N LEU A 315 5.19 10.09 0.08
CA LEU A 315 4.48 10.49 1.29
C LEU A 315 3.02 10.88 1.03
N MET A 316 2.73 11.59 -0.06
CA MET A 316 1.36 11.90 -0.49
C MET A 316 0.53 10.63 -0.66
N VAL A 317 1.05 9.69 -1.47
CA VAL A 317 0.37 8.42 -1.74
C VAL A 317 0.14 7.66 -0.45
N GLN A 318 1.17 7.47 0.38
CA GLN A 318 1.02 6.71 1.62
C GLN A 318 0.04 7.34 2.60
N THR A 319 0.03 8.67 2.73
CA THR A 319 -0.86 9.38 3.67
C THR A 319 -2.34 9.21 3.28
N PHE A 320 -2.67 9.44 2.01
CA PHE A 320 -4.07 9.37 1.57
C PHE A 320 -4.52 7.93 1.37
N LEU A 321 -3.66 7.06 0.84
CA LEU A 321 -3.97 5.64 0.67
C LEU A 321 -4.27 4.98 2.02
N GLN A 322 -3.49 5.26 3.07
CA GLN A 322 -3.77 4.74 4.41
C GLN A 322 -5.17 5.09 4.91
N SER A 323 -5.62 6.32 4.66
CA SER A 323 -6.94 6.80 5.08
C SER A 323 -8.08 6.20 4.24
N LEU A 324 -7.81 5.85 2.98
CA LEU A 324 -8.81 5.32 2.05
C LEU A 324 -8.94 3.79 2.09
N VAL A 325 -7.83 3.06 2.25
CA VAL A 325 -7.79 1.59 2.09
C VAL A 325 -8.82 0.88 2.96
N LEU A 326 -8.97 1.26 4.23
CA LEU A 326 -9.87 0.53 5.13
C LEU A 326 -11.35 0.74 4.78
N GLY A 327 -11.80 1.98 4.64
CA GLY A 327 -13.20 2.24 4.37
C GLY A 327 -13.62 1.88 2.94
N VAL A 328 -12.66 1.84 2.02
CA VAL A 328 -12.84 1.26 0.69
C VAL A 328 -12.89 -0.28 0.75
N ALA A 329 -12.00 -0.94 1.51
CA ALA A 329 -12.03 -2.39 1.68
C ALA A 329 -13.34 -2.87 2.32
N LEU A 330 -13.90 -2.13 3.28
CA LEU A 330 -15.17 -2.49 3.91
C LEU A 330 -16.40 -2.22 3.02
N LEU A 331 -16.25 -1.48 1.91
CA LEU A 331 -17.35 -1.07 1.06
C LEU A 331 -18.19 -2.24 0.51
N PRO A 332 -17.62 -3.35 -0.01
CA PRO A 332 -18.41 -4.47 -0.49
C PRO A 332 -19.25 -5.12 0.63
N SER A 333 -18.65 -5.30 1.81
CA SER A 333 -19.34 -5.86 2.97
C SER A 333 -20.49 -4.95 3.42
N ILE A 334 -20.28 -3.63 3.42
CA ILE A 334 -21.33 -2.67 3.77
C ILE A 334 -22.40 -2.60 2.67
N SER A 335 -22.01 -2.67 1.39
CA SER A 335 -22.94 -2.63 0.25
C SER A 335 -23.95 -3.77 0.29
N LYS A 336 -23.53 -4.98 0.69
CA LYS A 336 -24.43 -6.11 0.92
C LYS A 336 -25.36 -5.89 2.11
N ILE A 337 -24.90 -5.23 3.17
CA ILE A 337 -25.77 -4.84 4.31
C ILE A 337 -26.79 -3.78 3.84
N THR A 338 -26.44 -2.93 2.87
CA THR A 338 -27.35 -1.96 2.26
C THR A 338 -28.29 -2.54 1.20
N GLU A 339 -28.09 -3.77 0.71
CA GLU A 339 -29.02 -4.41 -0.23
C GLU A 339 -30.39 -4.54 0.46
N GLY A 340 -31.37 -3.75 -0.02
CA GLY A 340 -32.68 -3.56 0.60
C GLY A 340 -32.87 -2.24 1.39
N GLY A 341 -31.92 -1.30 1.34
CA GLY A 341 -32.05 0.03 1.97
C GLY A 341 -31.91 0.04 3.50
N ARG A 342 -31.48 -1.07 4.11
CA ARG A 342 -31.51 -1.30 5.57
C ARG A 342 -30.77 -0.24 6.40
N LEU A 343 -29.68 0.34 5.88
CA LEU A 343 -28.94 1.44 6.54
C LEU A 343 -29.62 2.81 6.41
N GLY A 344 -30.41 3.04 5.36
CA GLY A 344 -31.21 4.25 5.22
C GLY A 344 -32.45 4.26 6.11
N VAL A 345 -32.89 3.09 6.56
CA VAL A 345 -33.99 2.90 7.52
C VAL A 345 -33.54 3.09 8.98
N LEU A 346 -32.22 3.13 9.25
CA LEU A 346 -31.71 3.37 10.60
C LEU A 346 -32.17 4.74 11.11
N SER A 347 -32.83 4.73 12.27
CA SER A 347 -33.25 5.94 12.95
C SER A 347 -32.03 6.75 13.42
N TRP A 348 -32.26 8.04 13.66
CA TRP A 348 -31.24 8.93 14.25
C TRP A 348 -30.75 8.46 15.63
N GLU A 349 -31.48 7.54 16.27
CA GLU A 349 -31.20 7.01 17.61
C GLU A 349 -29.89 6.22 17.68
N TYR A 350 -29.34 5.77 16.54
CA TYR A 350 -28.06 5.06 16.43
C TYR A 350 -26.83 6.00 16.36
N PHE A 351 -26.98 7.29 16.66
CA PHE A 351 -25.92 8.30 16.50
C PHE A 351 -24.63 7.98 17.27
N GLY A 352 -24.71 7.35 18.44
CA GLY A 352 -23.55 7.00 19.25
C GLY A 352 -22.75 5.84 18.66
N ILE A 353 -23.43 4.90 17.99
CA ILE A 353 -22.78 3.81 17.24
C ILE A 353 -22.13 4.36 15.97
N ALA A 354 -22.78 5.30 15.28
CA ALA A 354 -22.19 6.01 14.15
C ALA A 354 -20.94 6.81 14.58
N LEU A 355 -21.00 7.50 15.72
CA LEU A 355 -19.86 8.21 16.31
C LEU A 355 -18.70 7.24 16.62
N LEU A 356 -18.98 6.10 17.26
CA LEU A 356 -17.97 5.07 17.56
C LEU A 356 -17.31 4.53 16.30
N ALA A 357 -18.10 4.17 15.28
CA ALA A 357 -17.59 3.71 13.99
C ALA A 357 -16.68 4.77 13.33
N GLY A 358 -17.10 6.04 13.41
CA GLY A 358 -16.30 7.16 12.95
C GLY A 358 -14.98 7.29 13.72
N CYS A 359 -14.99 7.16 15.05
CA CYS A 359 -13.78 7.21 15.88
C CYS A 359 -12.81 6.08 15.56
N LEU A 360 -13.31 4.87 15.31
CA LEU A 360 -12.47 3.73 14.92
C LEU A 360 -11.77 3.98 13.58
N LEU A 361 -12.50 4.44 12.57
CA LEU A 361 -11.91 4.79 11.26
C LEU A 361 -10.95 5.97 11.36
N GLY A 362 -11.35 7.06 12.05
CA GLY A 362 -10.54 8.26 12.23
C GLY A 362 -9.22 8.01 12.95
N SER A 363 -9.18 7.04 13.88
CA SER A 363 -7.95 6.65 14.59
C SER A 363 -6.84 6.16 13.65
N MET A 364 -7.22 5.72 12.45
CA MET A 364 -6.33 5.16 11.44
C MET A 364 -5.86 6.19 10.41
N PHE A 365 -6.43 7.40 10.40
CA PHE A 365 -6.04 8.47 9.47
C PHE A 365 -4.68 9.08 9.83
N ALA A 366 -4.25 8.95 11.09
CA ALA A 366 -2.94 9.36 11.53
C ALA A 366 -2.08 8.12 11.84
N GLY A 367 -0.86 8.13 11.32
CA GLY A 367 0.07 7.02 11.49
C GLY A 367 1.51 7.42 11.28
N ALA A 368 2.40 6.44 11.46
CA ALA A 368 3.83 6.65 11.33
C ALA A 368 4.29 7.13 9.94
N THR A 369 3.51 6.73 8.94
CA THR A 369 3.70 6.88 7.50
C THR A 369 2.98 8.08 6.90
N THR A 370 2.35 8.90 7.74
CA THR A 370 1.50 10.01 7.30
C THR A 370 2.22 11.36 7.37
N PHE A 371 1.66 12.40 6.72
CA PHE A 371 2.19 13.76 6.82
C PHE A 371 2.36 14.20 8.26
N ILE A 372 1.33 14.09 9.10
CA ILE A 372 1.43 14.48 10.52
C ILE A 372 2.50 13.67 11.26
N GLY A 373 2.59 12.36 10.97
CA GLY A 373 3.61 11.49 11.58
C GLY A 373 5.05 11.77 11.15
N THR A 374 5.25 12.67 10.17
CA THR A 374 6.55 13.08 9.63
C THR A 374 6.76 14.58 9.51
N ALA A 375 5.76 15.37 9.89
CA ALA A 375 5.60 16.77 9.53
C ALA A 375 6.81 17.64 9.89
N MET A 376 7.30 17.58 11.12
CA MET A 376 8.45 18.37 11.56
C MET A 376 9.74 17.93 10.89
N SER A 377 9.91 16.63 10.66
CA SER A 377 11.08 16.09 9.98
C SER A 377 11.13 16.43 8.49
N LEU A 378 10.00 16.80 7.88
CA LEU A 378 9.97 17.32 6.51
C LEU A 378 10.67 18.69 6.37
N GLU A 379 10.93 19.40 7.47
CA GLU A 379 11.69 20.66 7.41
C GLU A 379 13.17 20.46 7.04
N LYS A 380 13.74 19.26 7.27
CA LYS A 380 15.17 18.98 7.02
C LYS A 380 16.07 20.07 7.63
N GLU A 381 17.08 20.54 6.90
CA GLU A 381 18.00 21.59 7.33
C GLU A 381 17.31 22.94 7.61
N ASN A 382 16.16 23.21 6.97
CA ASN A 382 15.40 24.43 7.23
C ASN A 382 14.88 24.47 8.67
N TYR A 383 14.76 23.33 9.35
CA TYR A 383 14.38 23.28 10.77
C TYR A 383 15.29 24.15 11.65
N HIS A 384 16.61 24.03 11.45
CA HIS A 384 17.59 24.78 12.23
C HIS A 384 17.54 26.26 11.86
N PHE A 385 17.40 26.58 10.58
CA PHE A 385 17.26 27.96 10.10
C PHE A 385 15.99 28.63 10.65
N ILE A 386 14.86 27.94 10.65
CA ILE A 386 13.58 28.46 11.16
C ILE A 386 13.68 28.78 12.65
N ARG A 387 14.48 28.02 13.42
CA ARG A 387 14.74 28.31 14.83
C ARG A 387 15.57 29.57 15.08
N THR A 388 16.35 30.01 14.10
CA THR A 388 17.14 31.25 14.20
C THR A 388 16.37 32.47 13.70
N LEU A 389 15.22 32.28 13.05
CA LEU A 389 14.37 33.39 12.61
C LEU A 389 13.71 34.09 13.81
N PRO A 390 13.42 35.39 13.72
CA PRO A 390 12.71 36.16 14.75
C PRO A 390 11.21 35.85 14.73
N ILE A 391 10.83 34.56 14.75
CA ILE A 391 9.45 34.08 14.81
C ILE A 391 9.29 33.15 16.02
N ASN A 392 8.11 33.16 16.63
CA ASN A 392 7.83 32.27 17.74
C ASN A 392 7.71 30.81 17.26
N PHE A 393 8.70 29.99 17.61
CA PHE A 393 8.76 28.59 17.19
C PHE A 393 7.60 27.73 17.69
N LYS A 394 7.01 28.09 18.85
CA LYS A 394 5.79 27.44 19.36
C LYS A 394 4.60 27.71 18.45
N GLN A 395 4.42 28.97 18.05
CA GLN A 395 3.35 29.35 17.11
C GLN A 395 3.55 28.70 15.74
N PHE A 396 4.79 28.66 15.23
CA PHE A 396 5.14 27.93 14.01
C PHE A 396 4.74 26.45 14.09
N THR A 397 5.06 25.80 15.21
CA THR A 397 4.75 24.38 15.46
C THR A 397 3.24 24.13 15.49
N ILE A 398 2.49 24.98 16.20
CA ILE A 398 1.02 24.89 16.28
C ILE A 398 0.40 25.13 14.89
N GLN A 399 0.83 26.17 14.17
CA GLN A 399 0.32 26.46 12.83
C GLN A 399 0.61 25.31 11.86
N LYS A 400 1.82 24.74 11.92
CA LYS A 400 2.19 23.60 11.09
C LYS A 400 1.29 22.40 11.33
N PHE A 401 1.01 22.08 12.59
CA PHE A 401 0.10 20.99 12.95
C PHE A 401 -1.28 21.19 12.32
N TRP A 402 -1.90 22.36 12.50
CA TRP A 402 -3.25 22.63 11.98
C TRP A 402 -3.32 22.64 10.45
N VAL A 403 -2.33 23.23 9.77
CA VAL A 403 -2.29 23.25 8.30
C VAL A 403 -2.20 21.83 7.74
N ILE A 404 -1.31 21.00 8.31
CA ILE A 404 -1.13 19.62 7.83
C ILE A 404 -2.32 18.75 8.23
N ALA A 405 -2.88 18.93 9.43
CA ALA A 405 -4.08 18.23 9.87
C ALA A 405 -5.30 18.55 8.98
N ALA A 406 -5.47 19.80 8.58
CA ALA A 406 -6.52 20.20 7.65
C ALA A 406 -6.39 19.46 6.31
N VAL A 407 -5.19 19.43 5.72
CA VAL A 407 -4.94 18.72 4.45
C VAL A 407 -5.13 17.21 4.59
N GLN A 408 -4.62 16.62 5.67
CA GLN A 408 -4.63 15.17 5.86
C GLN A 408 -6.00 14.63 6.25
N PHE A 409 -6.77 15.34 7.08
CA PHE A 409 -8.02 14.80 7.65
C PHE A 409 -9.27 15.28 6.94
N LEU A 410 -9.36 16.55 6.49
CA LEU A 410 -10.59 17.04 5.87
C LEU A 410 -10.89 16.32 4.55
N VAL A 411 -9.87 16.08 3.73
CA VAL A 411 -10.07 15.47 2.41
C VAL A 411 -10.65 14.04 2.53
N PRO A 412 -10.08 13.12 3.32
CA PRO A 412 -10.70 11.81 3.53
C PRO A 412 -12.04 11.87 4.24
N THR A 413 -12.21 12.72 5.26
CA THR A 413 -13.51 12.83 5.97
C THR A 413 -14.62 13.27 5.03
N LEU A 414 -14.38 14.24 4.15
CA LEU A 414 -15.37 14.68 3.16
C LEU A 414 -15.72 13.56 2.19
N LEU A 415 -14.75 12.77 1.74
CA LEU A 415 -15.01 11.60 0.89
C LEU A 415 -15.89 10.57 1.60
N TYR A 416 -15.63 10.28 2.87
CA TYR A 416 -16.45 9.35 3.65
C TYR A 416 -17.86 9.87 3.93
N LEU A 417 -18.02 11.18 4.15
CA LEU A 417 -19.34 11.80 4.27
C LEU A 417 -20.13 11.74 2.97
N MET A 418 -19.50 12.02 1.83
CA MET A 418 -20.14 11.85 0.52
C MET A 418 -20.58 10.40 0.32
N LEU A 419 -19.73 9.44 0.68
CA LEU A 419 -20.04 8.03 0.52
C LEU A 419 -21.21 7.60 1.44
N ALA A 420 -21.22 8.04 2.69
CA ALA A 420 -22.31 7.76 3.63
C ALA A 420 -23.67 8.34 3.17
N LEU A 421 -23.66 9.56 2.64
CA LEU A 421 -24.89 10.25 2.21
C LEU A 421 -25.40 9.79 0.84
N PHE A 422 -24.53 9.70 -0.16
CA PHE A 422 -24.94 9.45 -1.54
C PHE A 422 -24.98 7.97 -1.91
N VAL A 423 -24.01 7.18 -1.43
CA VAL A 423 -23.91 5.74 -1.77
C VAL A 423 -24.73 4.91 -0.79
N MET A 424 -24.53 5.12 0.51
CA MET A 424 -25.21 4.33 1.55
C MET A 424 -26.58 4.88 1.95
N LYS A 425 -26.92 6.11 1.52
CA LYS A 425 -28.20 6.80 1.82
C LYS A 425 -28.53 6.83 3.32
N VAL A 426 -27.51 6.99 4.16
CA VAL A 426 -27.67 7.05 5.62
C VAL A 426 -28.30 8.38 6.02
N ASN A 427 -29.10 8.37 7.09
CA ASN A 427 -29.65 9.59 7.69
C ASN A 427 -28.54 10.65 7.95
N MET A 428 -28.83 11.90 7.60
CA MET A 428 -27.92 13.04 7.75
C MET A 428 -27.35 13.17 9.17
N VAL A 429 -28.16 12.92 10.21
CA VAL A 429 -27.70 12.99 11.61
C VAL A 429 -26.60 11.96 11.89
N LEU A 430 -26.81 10.72 11.48
CA LEU A 430 -25.83 9.65 11.66
C LEU A 430 -24.55 9.94 10.88
N ALA A 431 -24.66 10.46 9.65
CA ALA A 431 -23.51 10.85 8.85
C ALA A 431 -22.70 11.97 9.52
N LEU A 432 -23.35 12.96 10.13
CA LEU A 432 -22.68 14.04 10.87
C LEU A 432 -21.94 13.51 12.10
N PHE A 433 -22.59 12.68 12.93
CA PHE A 433 -21.94 12.07 14.10
C PHE A 433 -20.78 11.14 13.71
N PHE A 434 -20.91 10.40 12.61
CA PHE A 434 -19.83 9.62 12.04
C PHE A 434 -18.64 10.50 11.61
N GLY A 435 -18.89 11.59 10.88
CA GLY A 435 -17.84 12.54 10.48
C GLY A 435 -17.17 13.23 11.67
N LEU A 436 -17.93 13.60 12.69
CA LEU A 436 -17.41 14.12 13.96
C LEU A 436 -16.50 13.11 14.65
N GLY A 437 -16.92 11.84 14.71
CA GLY A 437 -16.13 10.76 15.29
C GLY A 437 -14.79 10.60 14.59
N ILE A 438 -14.80 10.65 13.25
CA ILE A 438 -13.58 10.61 12.44
C ILE A 438 -12.66 11.76 12.83
N LEU A 439 -13.14 13.01 12.82
CA LEU A 439 -12.32 14.18 13.06
C LEU A 439 -11.76 14.21 14.49
N VAL A 440 -12.57 13.91 15.50
CA VAL A 440 -12.12 13.89 16.91
C VAL A 440 -10.99 12.87 17.09
N SER A 441 -11.19 11.64 16.62
CA SER A 441 -10.20 10.59 16.75
C SER A 441 -8.95 10.85 15.93
N ALA A 442 -9.09 11.35 14.69
CA ALA A 442 -7.98 11.71 13.81
C ALA A 442 -7.13 12.83 14.41
N LEU A 443 -7.75 13.86 15.01
CA LEU A 443 -7.02 14.95 15.66
C LEU A 443 -6.27 14.49 16.92
N LEU A 444 -6.88 13.64 17.75
CA LEU A 444 -6.24 13.10 18.95
C LEU A 444 -5.04 12.21 18.60
N THR A 445 -5.26 11.25 17.70
CA THR A 445 -4.19 10.37 17.20
C THR A 445 -3.11 11.15 16.44
N GLY A 446 -3.52 12.15 15.65
CA GLY A 446 -2.64 13.09 14.95
C GLY A 446 -1.68 13.79 15.91
N GLN A 447 -2.17 14.32 17.02
CA GLN A 447 -1.33 14.95 18.05
C GLN A 447 -0.30 13.98 18.64
N ILE A 448 -0.70 12.74 18.92
CA ILE A 448 0.22 11.69 19.43
C ILE A 448 1.35 11.44 18.42
N TYR A 449 1.03 11.30 17.14
CA TYR A 449 2.02 11.06 16.09
C TYR A 449 2.89 12.28 15.78
N TYR A 450 2.35 13.49 15.90
CA TYR A 450 3.09 14.74 15.78
C TYR A 450 4.09 14.90 16.94
N TRP A 451 3.65 14.64 18.17
CA TRP A 451 4.54 14.61 19.34
C TRP A 451 5.63 13.55 19.19
N ARG A 452 5.28 12.37 18.66
CA ARG A 452 6.24 11.30 18.36
C ARG A 452 7.28 11.71 17.33
N ASP A 453 6.88 12.39 16.25
CA ASP A 453 7.80 12.89 15.23
C ASP A 453 8.86 13.82 15.83
N GLN A 454 8.45 14.74 16.70
CA GLN A 454 9.38 15.66 17.34
C GLN A 454 10.34 14.97 18.32
N ARG A 455 9.88 13.94 19.06
CA ARG A 455 10.77 13.13 19.90
C ARG A 455 11.74 12.28 19.09
N LEU A 456 11.37 11.91 17.87
CA LEU A 456 12.16 11.09 16.95
C LEU A 456 12.60 11.90 15.72
N LEU A 457 12.97 13.16 15.94
CA LEU A 457 13.32 14.11 14.89
C LEU A 457 14.47 13.56 14.05
N MET A 458 14.29 13.52 12.73
CA MET A 458 15.33 13.11 11.79
C MET A 458 15.33 14.08 10.62
N LEU A 459 16.41 14.85 10.46
CA LEU A 459 16.49 15.93 9.46
C LEU A 459 17.36 15.56 8.24
N ASN A 460 18.24 14.57 8.40
CA ASN A 460 19.22 14.13 7.39
C ASN A 460 18.75 12.93 6.55
N TRP A 461 17.44 12.73 6.42
CA TRP A 461 16.88 11.64 5.64
C TRP A 461 16.99 11.92 4.14
N GLN A 462 17.30 10.87 3.37
CA GLN A 462 17.43 10.96 1.90
C GLN A 462 16.15 10.54 1.17
N ASN A 463 15.36 9.65 1.77
CA ASN A 463 14.10 9.14 1.22
C ASN A 463 13.03 9.12 2.32
N SER A 464 11.78 9.50 2.01
CA SER A 464 10.67 9.54 2.96
C SER A 464 10.42 8.19 3.67
N ASN A 465 10.75 7.07 3.01
CA ASN A 465 10.68 5.74 3.62
C ASN A 465 11.59 5.58 4.87
N GLN A 466 12.67 6.37 4.99
CA GLN A 466 13.50 6.36 6.19
C GLN A 466 12.78 6.93 7.41
N LEU A 467 11.87 7.89 7.19
CA LEU A 467 11.06 8.47 8.25
C LEU A 467 9.97 7.51 8.76
N PHE A 468 9.55 6.54 7.96
CA PHE A 468 8.49 5.59 8.33
C PHE A 468 8.99 4.52 9.30
N GLY A 469 10.24 4.09 9.17
CA GLY A 469 10.84 3.04 10.00
C GLY A 469 11.40 3.51 11.36
N ARG A 470 11.25 4.78 11.73
CA ARG A 470 11.78 5.32 12.99
C ARG A 470 10.83 5.07 14.16
N GLY A 471 11.39 4.86 15.35
CA GLY A 471 10.60 4.54 16.56
C GLY A 471 10.31 3.05 16.76
N ALA A 472 9.08 2.69 17.10
CA ALA A 472 8.65 1.31 17.34
C ALA A 472 8.85 0.43 16.10
N GLY A 473 9.04 -0.88 16.28
CA GLY A 473 9.14 -1.81 15.16
C GLY A 473 7.85 -1.85 14.34
N GLN A 474 7.95 -2.04 13.02
CA GLN A 474 6.80 -2.13 12.11
C GLN A 474 5.72 -3.12 12.60
N TRP A 475 6.15 -4.22 13.23
CA TRP A 475 5.29 -5.23 13.84
C TRP A 475 4.50 -4.73 15.05
N LEU A 476 5.07 -3.84 15.87
CA LEU A 476 4.34 -3.26 17.00
C LEU A 476 3.26 -2.29 16.50
N ILE A 477 3.57 -1.51 15.46
CA ILE A 477 2.59 -0.60 14.84
C ILE A 477 1.46 -1.40 14.17
N ALA A 478 1.81 -2.46 13.41
CA ALA A 478 0.83 -3.34 12.81
C ALA A 478 -0.02 -4.07 13.86
N GLY A 479 0.62 -4.61 14.91
CA GLY A 479 -0.06 -5.25 16.03
C GLY A 479 -1.00 -4.30 16.78
N SER A 480 -0.61 -3.05 17.00
CA SER A 480 -1.48 -2.06 17.64
C SER A 480 -2.70 -1.74 16.78
N ILE A 481 -2.53 -1.61 15.46
CA ILE A 481 -3.65 -1.38 14.53
C ILE A 481 -4.62 -2.56 14.57
N LEU A 482 -4.11 -3.80 14.46
CA LEU A 482 -4.94 -5.01 14.53
C LEU A 482 -5.70 -5.10 15.85
N LEU A 483 -5.03 -4.81 16.96
CA LEU A 483 -5.64 -4.82 18.29
C LEU A 483 -6.76 -3.76 18.40
N THR A 484 -6.53 -2.53 17.91
CA THR A 484 -7.56 -1.50 17.84
C THR A 484 -8.75 -1.92 16.97
N MET A 485 -8.51 -2.60 15.84
CA MET A 485 -9.58 -3.12 14.99
C MET A 485 -10.39 -4.21 15.68
N ILE A 486 -9.75 -5.16 16.36
CA ILE A 486 -10.42 -6.24 17.10
C ILE A 486 -11.25 -5.66 18.25
N PHE A 487 -10.67 -4.81 19.09
CA PHE A 487 -11.40 -4.16 20.18
C PHE A 487 -12.53 -3.27 19.68
N GLY A 488 -12.30 -2.53 18.60
CA GLY A 488 -13.32 -1.72 17.95
C GLY A 488 -14.49 -2.55 17.42
N PHE A 489 -14.20 -3.67 16.79
CA PHE A 489 -15.23 -4.60 16.30
C PHE A 489 -16.03 -5.20 17.46
N ILE A 490 -15.37 -5.67 18.52
CA ILE A 490 -16.04 -6.18 19.73
C ILE A 490 -16.95 -5.11 20.33
N LEU A 491 -16.48 -3.87 20.45
CA LEU A 491 -17.29 -2.76 20.95
C LEU A 491 -18.51 -2.48 20.07
N LEU A 492 -18.36 -2.51 18.74
CA LEU A 492 -19.50 -2.35 17.82
C LEU A 492 -20.53 -3.47 17.97
N VAL A 493 -20.08 -4.73 18.09
CA VAL A 493 -20.97 -5.88 18.30
C VAL A 493 -21.70 -5.78 19.64
N ILE A 494 -20.99 -5.51 20.73
CA ILE A 494 -21.60 -5.34 22.06
C ILE A 494 -22.60 -4.20 22.03
N SER A 495 -22.25 -3.07 21.43
CA SER A 495 -23.14 -1.91 21.30
C SER A 495 -24.41 -2.29 20.53
N SER A 496 -24.26 -3.00 19.40
CA SER A 496 -25.38 -3.47 18.60
C SER A 496 -26.29 -4.43 19.38
N VAL A 497 -25.74 -5.37 20.15
CA VAL A 497 -26.52 -6.28 20.99
C VAL A 497 -27.22 -5.51 22.13
N MET A 498 -26.54 -4.55 22.77
CA MET A 498 -27.15 -3.76 23.83
C MET A 498 -28.31 -2.90 23.34
N THR A 499 -28.31 -2.47 22.07
CA THR A 499 -29.46 -1.73 21.51
C THR A 499 -30.74 -2.56 21.50
N THR A 500 -30.67 -3.88 21.39
CA THR A 500 -31.87 -4.75 21.41
C THR A 500 -32.39 -4.99 22.83
N ILE A 501 -31.57 -4.77 23.86
CA ILE A 501 -31.92 -5.02 25.26
C ILE A 501 -32.43 -3.73 25.95
N ILE A 502 -31.66 -2.63 25.85
CA ILE A 502 -31.90 -1.39 26.62
C ILE A 502 -32.44 -0.26 25.72
N GLY A 503 -32.48 -0.46 24.41
CA GLY A 503 -32.92 0.51 23.42
C GLY A 503 -31.78 1.35 22.81
N PRO A 504 -31.94 1.80 21.55
CA PRO A 504 -30.87 2.44 20.79
C PRO A 504 -30.45 3.82 21.32
N THR A 505 -31.39 4.61 21.85
CA THR A 505 -31.12 5.98 22.35
C THR A 505 -30.24 6.00 23.59
N LEU A 506 -30.50 5.11 24.56
CA LEU A 506 -29.73 4.99 25.80
C LEU A 506 -28.30 4.52 25.51
N VAL A 507 -28.14 3.49 24.67
CA VAL A 507 -26.83 2.99 24.26
C VAL A 507 -26.05 4.07 23.52
N SER A 508 -26.67 4.75 22.55
CA SER A 508 -26.02 5.83 21.81
C SER A 508 -25.59 7.00 22.70
N SER A 509 -26.44 7.40 23.66
CA SER A 509 -26.12 8.48 24.59
C SER A 509 -24.98 8.10 25.53
N GLY A 510 -25.00 6.86 26.04
CA GLY A 510 -23.91 6.31 26.86
C GLY A 510 -22.58 6.26 26.10
N LEU A 511 -22.59 5.77 24.86
CA LEU A 511 -21.40 5.75 23.99
C LEU A 511 -20.88 7.15 23.68
N ALA A 512 -21.75 8.09 23.32
CA ALA A 512 -21.34 9.45 23.01
C ALA A 512 -20.72 10.13 24.24
N THR A 513 -21.32 9.95 25.41
CA THR A 513 -20.78 10.48 26.67
C THR A 513 -19.42 9.87 26.98
N LEU A 514 -19.29 8.54 26.85
CA LEU A 514 -18.02 7.84 27.07
C LEU A 514 -16.93 8.31 26.11
N ILE A 515 -17.23 8.44 24.82
CA ILE A 515 -16.29 8.93 23.80
C ILE A 515 -15.88 10.37 24.11
N LEU A 516 -16.81 11.25 24.49
CA LEU A 516 -16.51 12.64 24.85
C LEU A 516 -15.60 12.74 26.08
N VAL A 517 -15.92 11.98 27.14
CA VAL A 517 -15.12 11.96 28.37
C VAL A 517 -13.71 11.44 28.09
N LEU A 518 -13.58 10.30 27.40
CA LEU A 518 -12.28 9.72 27.06
C LEU A 518 -11.46 10.65 26.15
N SER A 519 -12.12 11.27 25.16
CA SER A 519 -11.48 12.24 24.26
C SER A 519 -11.01 13.48 25.01
N GLY A 520 -11.81 13.99 25.94
CA GLY A 520 -11.47 15.13 26.80
C GLY A 520 -10.29 14.83 27.73
N LEU A 521 -10.30 13.67 28.38
CA LEU A 521 -9.18 13.20 29.23
C LEU A 521 -7.89 13.06 28.42
N LEU A 522 -7.97 12.45 27.23
CA LEU A 522 -6.82 12.29 26.35
C LEU A 522 -6.31 13.65 25.84
N GLN A 523 -7.19 14.57 25.46
CA GLN A 523 -6.82 15.92 25.04
C GLN A 523 -6.15 16.70 26.17
N PHE A 524 -6.66 16.58 27.41
CA PHE A 524 -6.05 17.20 28.58
C PHE A 524 -4.65 16.64 28.87
N PHE A 525 -4.50 15.31 28.77
CA PHE A 525 -3.19 14.67 28.87
C PHE A 525 -2.23 15.17 27.80
N LEU A 526 -2.66 15.28 26.54
CA LEU A 526 -1.86 15.79 25.43
C LEU A 526 -1.48 17.26 25.63
N TYR A 527 -2.41 18.08 26.11
CA TYR A 527 -2.14 19.49 26.41
C TYR A 527 -1.02 19.64 27.46
N LYS A 528 -1.15 18.97 28.61
CA LYS A 528 -0.14 19.02 29.68
C LYS A 528 1.19 18.38 29.29
N SER A 529 1.15 17.23 28.62
CA SER A 529 2.36 16.46 28.31
C SER A 529 3.14 17.02 27.13
N TYR A 530 2.45 17.67 26.18
CA TYR A 530 3.03 18.07 24.91
C TYR A 530 2.90 19.59 24.67
N TRP A 531 1.69 20.11 24.45
CA TRP A 531 1.51 21.49 23.99
C TRP A 531 1.96 22.56 24.99
N GLN A 532 1.84 22.29 26.30
CA GLN A 532 2.29 23.22 27.34
C GLN A 532 3.82 23.30 27.41
N LYS A 533 4.54 22.22 27.03
CA LYS A 533 6.01 22.10 27.13
C LYS A 533 6.76 22.57 25.87
N LEU A 534 6.05 22.86 24.78
CA LEU A 534 6.56 23.57 23.60
C LEU A 534 6.81 25.03 23.92
#